data_AF-A0A7Y3EFL4-F1
#
_entry.id   AF-A0A7Y3EFL4-F1
#
_cell.length_a   1.000
_cell.length_b   1.000
_cell.length_c   1.000
_cell.angle_alpha   90.00
_cell.angle_beta   90.00
_cell.angle_gamma   90.00
#
_symmetry.space_group_name_H-M   'P 1'
#
loop_
_entity.id
_entity.type
_entity.pdbx_description
1 polymer ?
#
loop_
_entity_poly.entity_id
_entity_poly.type
_entity_poly.pdbx_seq_one_letter_code
_entity_poly.pdbx_strand_id
1 'polypeptide(L)' 'MKDLIQRFWSDDSGQGLTEYALIVGLVSVGLILVLTAFRDEIGNVINAITLELRNVGPNQVPAV' A
#
# COMPACT_ATOMS: atom_id res chain seq x y z
N MET A 1 -42.84 -7.79 21.71
CA MET A 1 -42.78 -7.38 20.28
C MET A 1 -42.35 -5.93 20.12
N LYS A 2 -42.95 -4.98 20.85
CA LYS A 2 -42.54 -3.56 20.81
C LYS A 2 -41.06 -3.35 21.17
N ASP A 3 -40.57 -4.06 22.19
CA ASP A 3 -39.17 -3.93 22.64
C ASP A 3 -38.13 -4.48 21.67
N LEU A 4 -38.52 -5.44 20.81
CA LEU A 4 -37.63 -6.00 19.79
C LEU A 4 -37.46 -5.03 18.61
N ILE A 5 -38.54 -4.37 18.18
CA ILE A 5 -38.52 -3.35 17.12
C ILE A 5 -37.75 -2.12 17.59
N GLN A 6 -37.92 -1.72 18.85
CA GLN A 6 -37.24 -0.57 19.43
C GLN A 6 -35.73 -0.82 19.61
N ARG A 7 -35.33 -2.04 20.01
CA ARG A 7 -33.93 -2.46 20.04
C ARG A 7 -33.28 -2.48 18.65
N PHE A 8 -34.00 -2.94 17.63
CA PHE A 8 -33.49 -3.00 16.26
C PHE A 8 -33.31 -1.61 15.62
N TRP A 9 -34.13 -0.63 16.00
CA TRP A 9 -33.97 0.76 15.56
C TRP A 9 -32.86 1.50 16.33
N SER A 10 -32.59 1.14 17.60
CA SER A 10 -31.49 1.70 18.38
C SER A 10 -30.14 0.99 18.19
N ASP A 11 -30.03 0.04 17.26
CA ASP A 11 -28.82 -0.75 17.06
C ASP A 11 -27.85 -0.06 16.06
N ASP A 12 -27.15 0.99 16.53
CA ASP A 12 -26.08 1.69 15.79
C ASP A 12 -24.76 0.88 15.76
N SER A 13 -24.77 -0.37 16.24
CA SER A 13 -23.58 -1.20 16.43
C SER A 13 -22.82 -1.54 15.12
N GLY A 14 -23.50 -1.43 13.97
CA GLY A 14 -22.89 -1.57 12.63
C GLY A 14 -22.47 -0.26 11.97
N GLN A 15 -22.90 0.90 12.48
CA GLN A 15 -22.66 2.20 11.84
C GLN A 15 -21.18 2.60 11.95
N GLY A 16 -20.57 2.38 13.12
CA GLY A 16 -19.14 2.64 13.30
C GLY A 16 -18.26 1.79 12.38
N LEU A 17 -18.55 0.50 12.24
CA LEU A 17 -17.73 -0.43 11.44
C LEU A 17 -17.79 -0.10 9.93
N THR A 18 -18.95 0.34 9.45
CA THR A 18 -19.15 0.71 8.04
C THR A 18 -18.43 2.02 7.69
N GLU A 19 -18.43 3.00 8.60
CA GLU A 19 -17.70 4.26 8.43
C GLU A 19 -16.17 4.05 8.43
N TYR A 20 -15.64 3.24 9.35
CA TYR A 20 -14.21 2.91 9.35
C TYR A 20 -13.82 2.09 8.11
N ALA A 21 -14.67 1.17 7.66
CA ALA A 21 -14.42 0.41 6.43
C ALA A 21 -14.30 1.31 5.19
N LEU A 22 -15.12 2.37 5.12
CA LEU A 22 -15.07 3.34 4.02
C LEU A 22 -13.77 4.16 4.04
N ILE A 23 -13.34 4.61 5.22
CA ILE A 23 -12.06 5.33 5.38
C ILE A 23 -10.89 4.42 4.99
N VAL A 24 -10.87 3.18 5.47
CA VAL A 24 -9.84 2.20 5.11
C VAL A 24 -9.83 1.95 3.60
N GLY A 25 -10.99 1.77 2.97
CA GLY A 25 -11.09 1.63 1.52
C GLY A 25 -10.51 2.83 0.76
N LEU A 26 -10.83 4.04 1.18
CA LEU A 26 -10.31 5.27 0.57
C LEU A 26 -8.78 5.39 0.73
N VAL A 27 -8.25 5.12 1.93
CA VAL A 27 -6.81 5.13 2.20
C VAL A 27 -6.10 4.07 1.36
N SER A 28 -6.65 2.86 1.26
CA SER A 28 -6.09 1.80 0.42
C SER A 28 -6.02 2.20 -1.05
N VAL A 29 -7.08 2.80 -1.60
CA VAL A 29 -7.07 3.31 -2.98
C VAL A 29 -5.99 4.39 -3.15
N GLY A 30 -5.88 5.33 -2.21
CA GLY A 30 -4.83 6.35 -2.23
C GLY A 30 -3.42 5.76 -2.21
N LEU A 31 -3.17 4.76 -1.36
CA LEU A 31 -1.87 4.08 -1.31
C LEU A 31 -1.55 3.35 -2.61
N ILE A 32 -2.52 2.70 -3.24
CA ILE A 32 -2.33 2.03 -4.54
C ILE A 32 -1.93 3.04 -5.61
N LEU A 33 -2.57 4.22 -5.65
CA LEU A 33 -2.23 5.28 -6.60
C LEU A 33 -0.79 5.77 -6.40
N VAL A 34 -0.39 6.03 -5.15
CA VAL A 34 0.99 6.43 -4.82
C VAL A 34 1.97 5.34 -5.24
N LEU A 35 1.78 4.09 -4.81
CA LEU A 35 2.69 3.00 -5.16
C LEU A 35 2.79 2.77 -6.68
N THR A 36 1.69 2.96 -7.40
CA THR A 36 1.68 2.86 -8.88
C THR A 36 2.48 3.99 -9.51
N ALA A 37 2.31 5.23 -9.04
CA ALA A 37 3.04 6.39 -9.54
C ALA A 37 4.56 6.29 -9.31
N PHE A 38 4.98 5.71 -8.18
CA PHE A 38 6.40 5.56 -7.83
C PHE A 38 7.03 4.24 -8.30
N ARG A 39 6.25 3.33 -8.90
CA ARG A 39 6.71 2.00 -9.30
C ARG A 39 7.96 2.04 -10.18
N ASP A 40 7.94 2.88 -11.21
CA ASP A 40 9.00 2.92 -12.20
C ASP A 40 10.27 3.56 -11.63
N GLU A 41 10.12 4.61 -10.81
CA GLU A 41 11.26 5.27 -10.16
C GLU A 41 11.98 4.35 -9.17
N ILE A 42 11.23 3.56 -8.40
CA ILE A 42 11.82 2.54 -7.53
C ILE A 42 12.61 1.52 -8.35
N GLY A 43 12.04 1.08 -9.48
CA GLY A 43 12.71 0.18 -10.43
C GLY A 43 14.00 0.79 -10.99
N ASN A 44 13.98 2.06 -11.37
CA ASN A 44 15.13 2.79 -11.88
C ASN A 44 16.27 2.86 -10.86
N VAL A 45 15.96 3.17 -9.59
CA VAL A 45 16.96 3.23 -8.52
C VAL A 45 17.61 1.86 -8.29
N ILE A 46 16.81 0.79 -8.23
CA ILE A 46 17.33 -0.58 -8.06
C ILE A 46 18.21 -0.99 -9.25
N ASN A 47 17.79 -0.66 -10.47
CA ASN A 47 18.56 -0.93 -11.69
C ASN A 47 19.89 -0.17 -11.70
N ALA A 48 19.89 1.09 -11.29
CA ALA A 48 21.11 1.90 -11.19
C ALA A 48 22.10 1.29 -10.19
N ILE A 49 21.62 0.90 -9.00
CA ILE A 49 22.45 0.21 -8.00
C ILE A 49 23.02 -1.09 -8.56
N THR A 50 22.20 -1.88 -9.26
CA THR A 50 22.64 -3.15 -9.87
C THR A 50 23.71 -2.92 -10.92
N LEU A 51 23.60 -1.86 -11.73
CA LEU A 51 24.59 -1.51 -12.73
C LEU A 51 25.92 -1.15 -12.07
N GLU A 52 25.91 -0.30 -11.05
CA GLU A 52 27.12 0.09 -10.32
C GLU A 52 27.79 -1.12 -9.67
N LEU A 53 27.03 -1.98 -9.00
CA LEU A 53 27.59 -3.20 -8.39
C LEU A 53 28.18 -4.17 -9.43
N ARG A 54 27.57 -4.29 -10.61
CA ARG A 54 28.12 -5.11 -11.71
C ARG A 54 29.41 -4.52 -12.27
N ASN A 55 29.52 -3.20 -12.33
CA ASN A 55 30.72 -2.54 -12.78
C ASN A 55 31.86 -2.74 -11.76
N VAL A 56 31.57 -2.69 -10.47
CA VAL A 56 32.57 -2.93 -9.39
C VAL A 56 32.91 -4.43 -9.21
N GLY A 57 32.05 -5.34 -9.68
CA GLY A 57 32.31 -6.78 -9.78
C GLY A 57 33.43 -7.13 -10.80
N PRO A 58 33.80 -8.42 -10.96
CA PRO A 58 35.09 -8.90 -11.51
C PRO A 58 35.55 -8.39 -12.89
N ASN A 59 34.72 -7.62 -13.59
CA ASN A 59 35.05 -6.94 -14.84
C ASN A 59 35.91 -5.66 -14.65
N GLN A 60 36.27 -5.31 -13.41
CA GLN A 60 37.14 -4.17 -13.08
C GLN A 60 38.43 -4.55 -12.33
N VAL A 61 38.77 -5.83 -12.18
CA VAL A 61 40.12 -6.19 -11.72
C VAL A 61 41.05 -6.13 -12.93
N PRO A 62 41.90 -5.08 -13.10
CA PRO A 62 42.92 -5.14 -14.13
C PRO A 62 43.77 -6.38 -13.85
N ALA A 63 44.03 -7.19 -14.88
CA ALA A 63 44.93 -8.32 -14.78
C ALA A 63 46.30 -7.79 -14.32
N VAL A 64 46.62 -8.01 -13.03
CA VAL A 64 47.95 -7.81 -12.44
C VAL A 64 48.68 -9.13 -12.49
#